data_AF-A0A9X4H906-F1
#
_entry.id   AF-A0A9X4H906-F1
#
_cell.length_a   1.000
_cell.length_b   1.000
_cell.length_c   1.000
_cell.angle_alpha   90.00
_cell.angle_beta   90.00
_cell.angle_gamma   90.00
#
_symmetry.space_group_name_H-M   'P 1'
#
loop_
_entity.id
_entity.type
_entity.pdbx_description
1 polymer ?
#
loop_
_entity_poly.entity_id
_entity_poly.type
_entity_poly.pdbx_seq_one_letter_code
_entity_poly.pdbx_strand_id
1 'polypeptide(L)'
;MKFLAAMSIAVFGTNSLLASAAMPAEQGDLRVTRTYPANSPAVAQVHRWLLEQPSRLKPPASAAALGQVRTSYFTHAPGADRRTDLTSTEVAFPVRGHGGDEVGIDACGAGIRYQWKYRWMSSSANAGWRLLDYQFKQMQD
;
A
#
# COMPACT_ATOMS: atom_id res chain seq x y z
N MET A 1 44.55 3.74 70.98
CA MET A 1 44.26 5.19 70.84
C MET A 1 44.34 5.56 69.36
N LYS A 2 43.43 6.45 68.92
CA LYS A 2 43.25 7.07 67.59
C LYS A 2 42.35 6.35 66.56
N PHE A 3 41.09 6.80 66.61
CA PHE A 3 40.07 6.83 65.56
C PHE A 3 40.43 7.81 64.43
N LEU A 4 39.93 7.55 63.21
CA LEU A 4 39.32 8.47 62.23
C LEU A 4 39.22 7.68 60.89
N ALA A 5 38.08 7.09 60.55
CA ALA A 5 36.94 7.67 59.84
C ALA A 5 37.25 8.04 58.38
N ALA A 6 36.74 7.25 57.44
CA ALA A 6 36.33 7.73 56.12
C ALA A 6 35.24 6.80 55.56
N MET A 7 34.04 7.37 55.55
CA MET A 7 32.78 6.87 55.07
C MET A 7 32.77 6.94 53.54
N SER A 8 32.33 5.90 52.85
CA SER A 8 31.91 5.96 51.45
C SER A 8 30.90 4.85 51.17
N ILE A 9 29.62 5.21 51.29
CA ILE A 9 28.49 4.39 50.86
C ILE A 9 28.30 4.70 49.38
N ALA A 10 28.71 3.78 48.51
CA ALA A 10 28.38 3.85 47.10
C ALA A 10 26.99 3.24 46.87
N VAL A 11 25.97 4.10 46.76
CA VAL A 11 24.64 3.70 46.27
C VAL A 11 24.75 3.53 44.76
N PHE A 12 24.83 2.29 44.29
CA PHE A 12 24.64 1.99 42.87
C PHE A 12 23.14 1.88 42.59
N GLY A 13 22.53 2.99 42.19
CA GLY A 13 21.19 3.00 41.64
C GLY A 13 21.20 2.32 40.26
N THR A 14 20.73 1.08 40.19
CA THR A 14 20.44 0.40 38.94
C THR A 14 19.12 0.94 38.37
N ASN A 15 19.19 2.04 37.63
CA ASN A 15 18.13 2.39 36.68
C ASN A 15 18.26 1.45 35.47
N SER A 16 17.55 0.32 35.52
CA SER A 16 17.36 -0.55 34.36
C SER A 16 16.56 0.20 33.30
N LEU A 17 17.27 0.80 32.34
CA LEU A 17 16.68 1.30 31.11
C LEU A 17 16.05 0.10 30.39
N LEU A 18 14.72 0.06 30.36
CA LEU A 18 13.95 -0.79 29.46
C LEU A 18 14.30 -0.35 28.03
N ALA A 19 15.31 -0.99 27.45
CA ALA A 19 15.56 -0.94 26.02
C ALA A 19 14.38 -1.66 25.36
N SER A 20 13.37 -0.88 24.93
CA SER A 20 12.41 -1.35 23.95
C SER A 20 13.21 -1.76 22.71
N ALA A 21 13.45 -3.06 22.57
CA ALA A 21 13.94 -3.63 21.34
C ALA A 21 12.88 -3.32 20.28
N ALA A 22 13.10 -2.25 19.51
CA ALA A 22 12.36 -2.01 18.29
C ALA A 22 12.61 -3.24 17.41
N MET A 23 11.61 -4.11 17.32
CA MET A 23 11.68 -5.29 16.45
C MET A 23 12.01 -4.77 15.04
N PRO A 24 13.01 -5.35 14.35
CA PRO A 24 13.28 -4.98 12.97
C PRO A 24 11.99 -5.08 12.19
N ALA A 25 11.51 -3.96 11.65
CA ALA A 25 10.35 -3.96 10.77
C ALA A 25 10.66 -4.92 9.62
N GLU A 26 9.95 -6.06 9.55
CA GLU A 26 10.23 -7.12 8.57
C GLU A 26 10.55 -6.51 7.21
N GLN A 27 11.77 -6.68 6.71
CA GLN A 27 12.15 -6.28 5.35
C GLN A 27 11.55 -7.23 4.29
N GLY A 28 10.28 -7.62 4.47
CA GLY A 28 9.51 -8.44 3.55
C GLY A 28 8.68 -7.60 2.58
N ASP A 29 8.21 -8.27 1.52
CA ASP A 29 7.21 -7.74 0.60
C ASP A 29 5.97 -7.24 1.34
N LEU A 30 5.39 -6.14 0.85
CA LEU A 30 4.12 -5.64 1.34
C LEU A 30 3.04 -5.80 0.28
N ARG A 31 1.93 -6.42 0.66
CA ARG A 31 0.70 -6.45 -0.14
C ARG A 31 -0.46 -5.88 0.66
N VAL A 32 -1.06 -4.81 0.18
CA VAL A 32 -2.25 -4.19 0.78
C VAL A 32 -3.44 -4.45 -0.14
N THR A 33 -4.50 -5.06 0.38
CA THR A 33 -5.73 -5.31 -0.38
C THR A 33 -6.91 -4.59 0.28
N ARG A 34 -7.75 -3.96 -0.52
CA ARG A 34 -8.96 -3.25 -0.07
C ARG A 34 -10.12 -3.58 -0.97
N THR A 35 -11.31 -3.72 -0.39
CA THR A 35 -12.55 -3.95 -1.12
C THR A 35 -13.50 -2.82 -0.81
N TYR A 36 -14.08 -2.23 -1.86
CA TYR A 36 -14.96 -1.08 -1.79
C TYR A 36 -16.33 -1.46 -2.33
N PRO A 37 -17.42 -1.15 -1.60
CA PRO A 37 -18.77 -1.41 -2.08
C PRO A 37 -19.09 -0.55 -3.30
N ALA A 38 -20.03 -1.03 -4.12
CA ALA A 38 -20.52 -0.32 -5.28
C ALA A 38 -21.04 1.09 -4.90
N ASN A 39 -20.89 2.04 -5.82
CA ASN A 39 -21.30 3.44 -5.65
C ASN A 39 -20.61 4.21 -4.49
N SER A 40 -19.56 3.65 -3.88
CA SER A 40 -18.78 4.37 -2.87
C SER A 40 -17.89 5.47 -3.48
N PRO A 41 -17.53 6.50 -2.71
CA PRO A 41 -16.56 7.52 -3.16
C PRO A 41 -15.22 6.92 -3.59
N ALA A 42 -14.80 5.82 -2.95
CA ALA A 42 -13.58 5.10 -3.32
C ALA A 42 -13.67 4.48 -4.73
N VAL A 43 -14.81 3.91 -5.13
CA VAL A 43 -15.02 3.41 -6.50
C VAL A 43 -14.93 4.55 -7.52
N ALA A 44 -15.51 5.72 -7.21
CA ALA A 44 -15.39 6.89 -8.08
C ALA A 44 -13.93 7.36 -8.22
N GLN A 45 -13.13 7.27 -7.15
CA GLN A 45 -11.70 7.56 -7.21
C GLN A 45 -10.92 6.55 -8.05
N VAL A 46 -11.16 5.24 -7.89
CA VAL A 46 -10.52 4.21 -8.72
C VAL A 46 -10.87 4.41 -10.19
N HIS A 47 -12.13 4.72 -10.50
CA HIS A 47 -12.56 5.01 -11.87
C HIS A 47 -11.85 6.23 -12.46
N ARG A 48 -11.72 7.33 -11.72
CA ARG A 48 -10.93 8.50 -12.16
C ARG A 48 -9.46 8.13 -12.41
N TRP A 49 -8.86 7.37 -11.50
CA TRP A 49 -7.49 6.91 -11.68
C TRP A 49 -7.33 6.06 -12.94
N LEU A 50 -8.25 5.13 -13.22
CA LEU A 50 -8.26 4.32 -14.45
C LEU A 50 -8.35 5.18 -15.72
N LEU A 51 -9.13 6.27 -15.66
CA LEU A 51 -9.22 7.26 -16.75
C LEU A 51 -7.96 8.10 -16.93
N GLU A 52 -7.07 8.19 -15.95
CA GLU A 52 -5.82 8.94 -16.08
C GLU A 52 -4.69 8.09 -16.67
N GLN A 53 -4.84 6.76 -16.73
CA GLN A 53 -3.76 5.88 -17.15
C GLN A 53 -3.48 5.99 -18.67
N PRO A 54 -2.20 6.03 -19.07
CA PRO A 54 -1.80 6.35 -20.45
C PRO A 54 -2.07 5.22 -21.46
N SER A 55 -2.11 3.97 -21.01
CA SER A 55 -2.35 2.80 -21.86
C SER A 55 -3.78 2.29 -21.69
N ARG A 56 -4.73 2.94 -22.35
CA ARG A 56 -6.13 2.52 -22.40
C ARG A 56 -6.38 1.75 -23.70
N LEU A 57 -6.30 0.41 -23.66
CA LEU A 57 -6.78 -0.43 -24.76
C LEU A 57 -8.28 -0.19 -25.05
N LYS A 58 -9.03 0.13 -23.99
CA LYS A 58 -10.43 0.57 -24.03
C LYS A 58 -10.68 1.49 -22.83
N PRO A 59 -11.56 2.50 -22.93
CA PRO A 59 -12.02 3.21 -21.75
C PRO A 59 -12.64 2.21 -20.74
N PRO A 60 -12.40 2.40 -19.43
CA PRO A 60 -13.07 1.60 -18.41
C PRO A 60 -14.60 1.79 -18.50
N ALA A 61 -15.35 0.81 -18.00
CA ALA A 61 -16.79 0.98 -17.82
C ALA A 61 -17.08 2.15 -16.88
N SER A 62 -18.31 2.68 -16.90
CA SER A 62 -18.70 3.76 -15.99
C SER A 62 -18.51 3.33 -14.53
N ALA A 63 -18.26 4.29 -13.63
CA ALA A 63 -18.07 4.01 -12.21
C ALA A 63 -19.22 3.16 -11.60
N ALA A 64 -20.46 3.38 -12.02
CA ALA A 64 -21.62 2.60 -11.59
C ALA A 64 -21.58 1.16 -12.13
N ALA A 65 -21.12 0.97 -13.37
CA ALA A 65 -21.01 -0.35 -14.00
C ALA A 65 -19.84 -1.21 -13.45
N LEU A 66 -18.85 -0.60 -12.78
CA LEU A 66 -17.78 -1.34 -12.12
C LEU A 66 -18.29 -2.16 -10.92
N GLY A 67 -19.42 -1.79 -10.31
CA GLY A 67 -19.96 -2.47 -9.15
C GLY A 67 -18.99 -2.47 -7.96
N GLN A 68 -18.82 -3.61 -7.31
CA GLN A 68 -17.84 -3.76 -6.23
C GLN A 68 -16.42 -3.79 -6.78
N VAL A 69 -15.50 -3.05 -6.17
CA VAL A 69 -14.11 -2.96 -6.61
C VAL A 69 -13.18 -3.47 -5.51
N ARG A 70 -12.28 -4.39 -5.86
CA ARG A 70 -11.17 -4.83 -5.02
C ARG A 70 -9.86 -4.35 -5.62
N THR A 71 -9.03 -3.73 -4.81
CA THR A 71 -7.73 -3.18 -5.22
C THR A 71 -6.63 -3.85 -4.43
N SER A 72 -5.51 -4.18 -5.08
CA SER A 72 -4.30 -4.67 -4.42
C SER A 72 -3.10 -3.81 -4.79
N TYR A 73 -2.35 -3.38 -3.79
CA TYR A 73 -1.04 -2.76 -3.97
C TYR A 73 0.05 -3.75 -3.56
N PHE A 74 1.11 -3.83 -4.34
CA PHE A 74 2.29 -4.63 -4.02
C PHE A 74 3.55 -3.79 -4.17
N THR A 75 4.45 -3.89 -3.19
CA THR A 75 5.76 -3.24 -3.22
C THR A 75 6.79 -4.14 -2.56
N HIS A 76 7.99 -4.17 -3.12
CA HIS A 76 9.08 -5.01 -2.64
C HIS A 76 9.84 -4.29 -1.51
N ALA A 77 9.95 -4.93 -0.35
CA ALA A 77 10.70 -4.46 0.82
C ALA A 77 10.61 -2.93 1.09
N PRO A 78 9.40 -2.35 1.28
CA PRO A 78 9.28 -0.92 1.54
C PRO A 78 9.89 -0.55 2.90
N GLY A 79 10.48 0.65 2.98
CA GLY A 79 10.88 1.22 4.27
C GLY A 79 9.70 1.44 5.22
N ALA A 80 9.97 1.63 6.50
CA ALA A 80 8.95 1.71 7.56
C ALA A 80 7.91 2.82 7.33
N ASP A 81 8.35 4.01 6.93
CA ASP A 81 7.46 5.15 6.66
C ASP A 81 6.51 4.83 5.50
N ARG A 82 7.08 4.34 4.38
CA ARG A 82 6.31 3.93 3.20
C ARG A 82 5.32 2.82 3.51
N ARG A 83 5.68 1.86 4.35
CA ARG A 83 4.76 0.81 4.80
C ARG A 83 3.60 1.40 5.60
N THR A 84 3.88 2.35 6.48
CA THR A 84 2.86 3.06 7.27
C THR A 84 1.90 3.82 6.36
N ASP A 85 2.43 4.57 5.39
CA ASP A 85 1.62 5.30 4.40
C ASP A 85 0.71 4.36 3.59
N LEU A 86 1.27 3.29 3.03
CA LEU A 86 0.51 2.35 2.19
C LEU A 86 -0.56 1.57 2.96
N THR A 87 -0.37 1.37 4.26
CA THR A 87 -1.35 0.72 5.14
C THR A 87 -2.39 1.69 5.70
N SER A 88 -2.16 3.01 5.62
CA SER A 88 -3.12 4.03 6.05
C SER A 88 -4.41 4.02 5.23
N THR A 89 -5.56 3.98 5.91
CA THR A 89 -6.89 3.99 5.29
C THR A 89 -7.15 5.21 4.41
N GLU A 90 -6.39 6.29 4.60
CA GLU A 90 -6.53 7.56 3.86
C GLU A 90 -5.96 7.53 2.45
N VAL A 91 -5.02 6.62 2.15
CA VAL A 91 -4.46 6.52 0.79
C VAL A 91 -5.50 5.94 -0.15
N ALA A 92 -6.14 6.82 -0.89
CA ALA A 92 -7.33 6.46 -1.64
C ALA A 92 -7.04 5.88 -3.04
N PHE A 93 -5.85 6.13 -3.62
CA PHE A 93 -5.18 5.28 -4.62
C PHE A 93 -3.78 5.84 -4.91
N PRO A 94 -2.74 5.02 -5.14
CA PRO A 94 -1.38 5.52 -5.34
C PRO A 94 -1.26 6.25 -6.70
N VAL A 95 -1.14 7.58 -6.64
CA VAL A 95 -0.87 8.42 -7.82
C VAL A 95 0.54 8.13 -8.38
N ARG A 96 1.50 7.86 -7.48
CA ARG A 96 2.89 7.52 -7.83
C ARG A 96 3.31 6.23 -7.14
N GLY A 97 4.21 5.49 -7.79
CA GLY A 97 4.83 4.28 -7.27
C GLY A 97 6.34 4.40 -7.10
N HIS A 98 6.97 3.30 -6.71
CA HIS A 98 8.41 3.07 -6.81
C HIS A 98 8.68 2.01 -7.87
N GLY A 99 9.92 1.96 -8.39
CA GLY A 99 10.28 1.03 -9.46
C GLY A 99 9.89 -0.40 -9.13
N GLY A 100 9.02 -1.00 -9.96
CA GLY A 100 8.56 -2.38 -9.78
C GLY A 100 7.31 -2.55 -8.92
N ASP A 101 6.78 -1.48 -8.31
CA ASP A 101 5.50 -1.56 -7.60
C ASP A 101 4.38 -1.98 -8.54
N GLU A 102 3.42 -2.73 -8.02
CA GLU A 102 2.28 -3.24 -8.78
C GLU A 102 0.95 -2.82 -8.17
N VAL A 103 0.00 -2.52 -9.05
CA VAL A 103 -1.40 -2.25 -8.71
C VAL A 103 -2.27 -3.25 -9.45
N GLY A 104 -3.12 -3.95 -8.72
CA GLY A 104 -4.19 -4.78 -9.24
C GLY A 104 -5.54 -4.16 -8.93
N ILE A 105 -6.45 -4.17 -9.91
CA ILE A 105 -7.84 -3.76 -9.72
C ILE A 105 -8.72 -4.87 -10.29
N ASP A 106 -9.56 -5.45 -9.45
CA ASP A 106 -10.65 -6.34 -9.82
C ASP A 106 -11.97 -5.58 -9.63
N ALA A 107 -12.85 -5.59 -10.62
CA ALA A 107 -14.19 -5.03 -10.50
C ALA A 107 -15.23 -6.04 -10.96
N CYS A 108 -16.38 -6.08 -10.31
CA CYS A 108 -17.49 -6.96 -10.68
C CYS A 108 -18.80 -6.18 -10.61
N GLY A 109 -19.45 -6.01 -11.75
CA GLY A 109 -20.69 -5.28 -11.88
C GLY A 109 -21.36 -5.53 -13.24
N ALA A 110 -22.69 -5.41 -13.28
CA ALA A 110 -23.50 -5.60 -14.49
C ALA A 110 -23.21 -6.93 -15.25
N GLY A 111 -22.98 -8.03 -14.51
CA GLY A 111 -22.67 -9.33 -15.10
C GLY A 111 -21.29 -9.42 -15.76
N ILE A 112 -20.38 -8.45 -15.50
CA ILE A 112 -19.03 -8.44 -16.06
C ILE A 112 -18.00 -8.37 -14.93
N ARG A 113 -16.99 -9.23 -15.00
CA ARG A 113 -15.77 -9.12 -14.21
C ARG A 113 -14.69 -8.44 -15.04
N TYR A 114 -14.08 -7.41 -14.48
CA TYR A 114 -12.92 -6.72 -15.03
C TYR A 114 -11.71 -6.94 -14.15
N GLN A 115 -10.53 -7.02 -14.77
CA GLN A 115 -9.26 -7.12 -14.09
C GLN A 115 -8.21 -6.29 -14.80
N TRP A 116 -7.52 -5.44 -14.05
CA TRP A 116 -6.37 -4.66 -14.50
C TRP A 116 -5.16 -4.96 -13.64
N LYS A 117 -3.99 -5.03 -14.26
CA LYS A 117 -2.70 -5.08 -13.59
C LYS A 117 -1.78 -4.00 -14.15
N TYR A 118 -1.26 -3.15 -13.28
CA TYR A 118 -0.31 -2.09 -13.60
C TYR A 118 1.00 -2.31 -12.85
N ARG A 119 2.10 -1.83 -13.44
CA ARG A 119 3.41 -1.74 -12.78
C ARG A 119 3.99 -0.34 -12.94
N TRP A 120 4.59 0.18 -11.88
CA TRP A 120 5.31 1.43 -11.93
C TRP A 120 6.67 1.24 -12.59
N MET A 121 6.87 1.96 -13.70
CA MET A 121 8.13 1.97 -14.44
C MET A 121 8.90 3.24 -14.05
N SER A 122 10.07 3.07 -13.42
CA SER A 122 10.92 4.17 -12.94
C SER A 122 12.08 4.51 -13.89
N SER A 123 12.32 3.72 -14.95
CA SER A 123 13.44 3.94 -15.87
C SER A 123 13.12 5.01 -16.93
N SER A 124 13.82 6.15 -16.82
CA SER A 124 13.86 7.34 -17.71
C SER A 124 12.56 8.15 -17.85
N ALA A 125 12.63 9.29 -18.59
CA ALA A 125 11.81 10.52 -18.58
C ALA A 125 10.27 10.44 -18.46
N ASN A 126 9.70 9.23 -18.49
CA ASN A 126 8.26 8.96 -18.40
C ASN A 126 7.97 7.99 -17.24
N ALA A 127 8.32 8.37 -16.02
CA ALA A 127 7.94 7.61 -14.83
C ALA A 127 6.42 7.54 -14.71
N GLY A 128 5.87 6.34 -14.57
CA GLY A 128 4.41 6.18 -14.54
C GLY A 128 3.94 4.73 -14.42
N TRP A 129 2.65 4.59 -14.16
CA TRP A 129 1.95 3.31 -14.18
C TRP A 129 1.78 2.84 -15.63
N ARG A 130 2.32 1.66 -15.92
CA ARG A 130 2.16 0.98 -17.21
C ARG A 130 1.22 -0.20 -17.03
N LEU A 131 0.22 -0.31 -17.90
CA LEU A 131 -0.64 -1.50 -17.94
C LEU A 131 0.19 -2.71 -18.36
N LEU A 132 0.17 -3.75 -17.54
CA LEU A 132 0.78 -5.05 -17.83
C LEU A 132 -0.25 -6.02 -18.40
N ASP A 133 -1.44 -6.06 -17.82
CA ASP A 133 -2.50 -6.98 -18.23
C ASP A 133 -3.88 -6.35 -18.02
N TYR A 134 -4.80 -6.67 -18.92
CA TYR A 134 -6.21 -6.28 -18.83
C TYR A 134 -7.09 -7.40 -19.35
N GLN A 135 -8.05 -7.82 -18.54
CA GLN A 135 -9.00 -8.87 -18.87
C GLN A 135 -10.41 -8.43 -18.50
N PHE A 136 -11.39 -8.88 -19.28
CA PHE A 136 -12.79 -8.82 -18.91
C PHE A 136 -13.50 -10.10 -19.31
N LYS A 137 -14.47 -10.52 -18.50
CA LYS A 137 -15.26 -11.73 -18.73
C LYS A 137 -16.71 -11.46 -18.38
N GLN A 138 -17.62 -11.81 -19.28
CA GLN A 138 -19.04 -11.92 -18.96
C GLN A 138 -19.24 -13.10 -18.03
N MET A 139 -19.86 -12.84 -16.88
CA MET A 139 -20.26 -13.86 -15.94
C MET A 139 -21.61 -14.37 -16.45
N GLN A 140 -21.69 -15.64 -16.83
CA GLN A 140 -22.97 -16.29 -17.09
C GLN A 140 -23.63 -16.55 -15.74
N ASP A 141 -24.91 -16.15 -15.63
CA ASP A 141 -25.77 -16.41 -14.48
C ASP A 141 -26.02 -17.91 -14.28
#